data_AF-A0A395HME2-F1
#
_entry.id   AF-A0A395HME2-F1
#
_cell.length_a   1.000
_cell.length_b   1.000
_cell.length_c   1.000
_cell.angle_alpha   90.00
_cell.angle_beta   90.00
_cell.angle_gamma   90.00
#
_symmetry.space_group_name_H-M   'P 1'
#
loop_
_entity.id
_entity.type
_entity.pdbx_description
1 polymer ?
#
loop_
_entity_poly.entity_id
_entity_poly.type
_entity_poly.pdbx_seq_one_letter_code
_entity_poly.pdbx_strand_id
1 'polypeptide(L)'
;MPSNKSIKRSLALIENDESKILGLSVGTHRNVQPGQYIPKADAQSAPELSFKLPDPTSTYIIVNLDLDGPFPSLNALSPIMHWIQPGLKPTATDTDNYTLEVTAPFVVNYIGPGPPPGSSPHRYVFFLYEQPAGFDGSRYAPPHGKDMGIWPRLRYDLDKWEEETKLGPVVAVNYFTSN
;
A
#
# COMPACT_ATOMS: atom_id res chain seq x y z
N MET A 1 -9.63 -6.83 -17.03
CA MET A 1 -9.30 -6.09 -15.79
C MET A 1 -9.67 -6.99 -14.63
N PRO A 2 -8.83 -7.10 -13.59
CA PRO A 2 -9.19 -7.82 -12.38
C PRO A 2 -10.39 -7.17 -11.69
N SER A 3 -10.97 -7.89 -10.73
CA SER A 3 -12.01 -7.32 -9.86
C SER A 3 -11.41 -6.25 -8.95
N ASN A 4 -12.18 -5.20 -8.66
CA ASN A 4 -11.73 -4.05 -7.85
C ASN A 4 -12.69 -3.78 -6.68
N LYS A 5 -13.32 -4.81 -6.10
CA LYS A 5 -14.32 -4.63 -5.03
C LYS A 5 -13.66 -4.12 -3.76
N SER A 6 -12.53 -4.70 -3.37
CA SER A 6 -11.79 -4.30 -2.18
C SER A 6 -11.21 -2.90 -2.33
N ILE A 7 -10.67 -2.56 -3.49
CA ILE A 7 -10.19 -1.19 -3.78
C ILE A 7 -11.33 -0.16 -3.60
N LYS A 8 -12.50 -0.40 -4.21
CA LYS A 8 -13.64 0.50 -4.09
C LYS A 8 -14.13 0.65 -2.65
N ARG A 9 -14.26 -0.48 -1.93
CA ARG A 9 -14.67 -0.49 -0.52
C ARG A 9 -13.69 0.28 0.36
N SER A 10 -12.39 0.10 0.14
CA SER A 10 -11.32 0.75 0.88
C SER A 10 -11.25 2.25 0.63
N LEU A 11 -11.48 2.73 -0.60
CA LEU A 11 -11.55 4.17 -0.87
C LEU A 11 -12.81 4.80 -0.24
N ALA A 12 -13.95 4.13 -0.33
CA ALA A 12 -15.18 4.58 0.33
C ALA A 12 -15.05 4.64 1.86
N LEU A 13 -14.15 3.83 2.45
CA LEU A 13 -13.92 3.83 3.90
C LEU A 13 -13.42 5.19 4.38
N ILE A 14 -12.44 5.77 3.69
CA ILE A 14 -11.83 7.06 4.08
C ILE A 14 -12.63 8.28 3.61
N GLU A 15 -13.58 8.10 2.70
CA GLU A 15 -14.56 9.15 2.36
C GLU A 15 -15.60 9.36 3.48
N ASN A 16 -15.86 8.33 4.28
CA ASN A 16 -16.91 8.33 5.29
C ASN A 16 -16.39 8.31 6.73
N ASP A 17 -15.13 7.94 6.95
CA ASP A 17 -14.53 7.77 8.28
C ASP A 17 -13.04 8.18 8.27
N GLU A 18 -12.75 9.40 8.73
CA GLU A 18 -11.39 9.91 8.85
C GLU A 18 -10.52 9.11 9.83
N SER A 19 -11.13 8.39 10.79
CA SER A 19 -10.39 7.53 11.72
C SER A 19 -9.73 6.33 11.03
N LYS A 20 -10.08 6.06 9.77
CA LYS A 20 -9.51 5.02 8.92
C LYS A 20 -8.42 5.52 8.00
N ILE A 21 -8.06 6.80 8.06
CA ILE A 21 -6.97 7.36 7.28
C ILE A 21 -5.64 6.87 7.86
N LEU A 22 -4.90 6.11 7.07
CA LEU A 22 -3.55 5.67 7.40
C LEU A 22 -2.60 6.87 7.39
N GLY A 23 -1.84 7.09 8.46
CA GLY A 23 -0.81 8.12 8.50
C GLY A 23 0.35 7.76 7.58
N LEU A 24 0.70 8.67 6.66
CA LEU A 24 1.83 8.52 5.74
C LEU A 24 2.80 9.70 5.89
N SER A 25 4.10 9.39 5.96
CA SER A 25 5.19 10.35 5.77
C SER A 25 5.99 9.96 4.52
N VAL A 26 6.03 10.84 3.52
CA VAL A 26 6.65 10.57 2.21
C VAL A 26 7.74 11.63 1.97
N GLY A 27 9.01 11.24 1.95
CA GLY A 27 10.12 12.18 1.79
C GLY A 27 10.12 13.23 2.92
N THR A 28 9.95 14.52 2.58
CA THR A 28 9.80 15.63 3.54
C THR A 28 8.36 15.91 3.93
N HIS A 29 7.38 15.31 3.24
CA HIS A 29 5.96 15.48 3.50
C HIS A 29 5.55 14.64 4.72
N ARG A 30 4.90 15.27 5.69
CA ARG A 30 4.38 14.63 6.92
C ARG A 30 2.87 14.75 6.92
N ASN A 31 2.18 13.80 7.55
CA ASN A 31 0.72 13.79 7.67
C ASN A 31 0.02 13.94 6.30
N VAL A 32 0.45 13.14 5.32
CA VAL A 32 -0.07 13.21 3.95
C VAL A 32 -1.58 12.94 3.96
N GLN A 33 -2.37 13.87 3.43
CA GLN A 33 -3.82 13.74 3.35
C GLN A 33 -4.25 12.95 2.11
N PRO A 34 -5.40 12.26 2.14
CA PRO A 34 -5.92 11.56 0.96
C PRO A 34 -5.97 12.45 -0.28
N GLY A 35 -5.30 12.02 -1.35
CA GLY A 35 -5.25 12.72 -2.63
C GLY A 35 -4.21 13.84 -2.73
N GLN A 36 -3.48 14.13 -1.65
CA GLN A 36 -2.40 15.11 -1.68
C GLN A 36 -1.39 14.79 -2.80
N TYR A 37 -1.01 15.82 -3.55
CA TYR A 37 0.03 15.68 -4.56
C TYR A 37 1.41 15.63 -3.90
N ILE A 38 2.20 14.63 -4.26
CA ILE A 38 3.59 14.45 -3.85
C ILE A 38 4.46 14.36 -5.10
N PRO A 39 5.48 15.24 -5.26
CA PRO A 39 6.40 15.16 -6.39
C PRO A 39 7.03 13.77 -6.49
N LYS A 40 7.16 13.24 -7.71
CA LYS A 40 7.76 11.90 -7.93
C LYS A 40 9.11 11.74 -7.25
N ALA A 41 9.95 12.78 -7.27
CA ALA A 41 11.28 12.75 -6.65
C ALA A 41 11.23 12.51 -5.13
N ASP A 42 10.18 12.98 -4.45
CA ASP A 42 10.04 12.86 -3.00
C ASP A 42 9.47 11.49 -2.58
N ALA A 43 8.89 10.75 -3.52
CA ALA A 43 8.21 9.48 -3.31
C ALA A 43 9.01 8.26 -3.81
N GLN A 44 10.32 8.37 -4.00
CA GLN A 44 11.15 7.25 -4.49
C GLN A 44 11.50 6.22 -3.40
N SER A 45 11.26 6.53 -2.13
CA SER A 45 11.42 5.61 -1.00
C SER A 45 10.07 5.27 -0.39
N ALA A 46 9.95 4.08 0.21
CA ALA A 46 8.74 3.67 0.89
C ALA A 46 8.38 4.68 2.01
N PRO A 47 7.09 5.01 2.18
CA PRO A 47 6.68 5.92 3.24
C PRO A 47 6.83 5.29 4.62
N GLU A 48 7.03 6.13 5.63
CA GLU A 48 6.78 5.73 7.01
C GLU A 48 5.27 5.67 7.24
N LEU A 49 4.83 4.62 7.93
CA LEU A 49 3.42 4.36 8.21
C LEU A 49 3.15 4.61 9.69
N SER A 50 2.03 5.25 9.99
CA SER A 50 1.55 5.43 11.36
C SER A 50 0.03 5.28 11.45
N PHE A 51 -0.46 4.72 12.55
CA PHE A 51 -1.89 4.54 12.75
C PHE A 51 -2.26 4.31 14.22
N LYS A 52 -3.51 4.65 14.58
CA LYS A 52 -4.14 4.24 15.83
C LYS A 52 -4.65 2.81 15.70
N LEU A 53 -3.82 1.86 16.11
CA LEU A 53 -4.09 0.44 15.88
C LEU A 53 -5.15 -0.14 16.82
N PRO A 54 -6.04 -1.01 16.32
CA PRO A 54 -6.96 -1.76 17.16
C PRO A 54 -6.26 -2.74 18.11
N ASP A 55 -5.17 -3.36 17.67
CA ASP A 55 -4.35 -4.29 18.46
C ASP A 55 -2.85 -4.01 18.25
N PRO A 56 -2.19 -3.30 19.17
CA PRO A 56 -0.76 -2.98 19.04
C PRO A 56 0.17 -4.19 19.25
N THR A 57 -0.35 -5.36 19.61
CA THR A 57 0.42 -6.61 19.74
C THR A 57 0.42 -7.44 18.45
N SER A 58 -0.51 -7.17 17.54
CA SER A 58 -0.59 -7.82 16.23
C SER A 58 0.53 -7.39 15.28
N THR A 59 0.73 -8.21 14.25
CA THR A 59 1.59 -7.88 13.11
C THR A 59 0.72 -7.45 11.94
N TYR A 60 1.21 -6.53 11.12
CA TYR A 60 0.46 -5.96 10.01
C TYR A 60 1.15 -6.21 8.67
N ILE A 61 0.40 -6.01 7.59
CA ILE A 61 0.88 -6.07 6.21
C ILE A 61 0.31 -4.88 5.44
N ILE A 62 1.17 -4.25 4.64
CA ILE A 62 0.77 -3.15 3.74
C ILE A 62 0.80 -3.64 2.29
N VAL A 63 -0.19 -3.20 1.52
CA VAL A 63 -0.22 -3.31 0.05
C VAL A 63 -0.28 -1.92 -0.55
N ASN A 64 0.55 -1.64 -1.56
CA ASN A 64 0.51 -0.39 -2.32
C ASN A 64 0.22 -0.65 -3.79
N LEU A 65 -0.81 0.00 -4.34
CA LEU A 65 -1.23 -0.13 -5.73
C LEU A 65 -1.32 1.22 -6.44
N ASP A 66 -0.90 1.26 -7.70
CA ASP A 66 -1.19 2.34 -8.65
C ASP A 66 -2.44 1.99 -9.48
N LEU A 67 -3.48 2.80 -9.35
CA LEU A 67 -4.78 2.57 -9.98
C LEU A 67 -4.91 3.14 -11.40
N ASP A 68 -3.87 3.82 -11.90
CA ASP A 68 -3.99 4.71 -13.06
C ASP A 68 -2.92 4.46 -14.15
N GLY A 69 -2.21 3.33 -14.14
CA GLY A 69 -1.21 2.98 -15.13
C GLY A 69 -1.76 2.46 -16.47
N PRO A 70 -1.25 2.90 -17.64
CA PRO A 70 -0.21 3.91 -17.84
C PRO A 70 -0.69 5.36 -17.75
N PHE A 71 -1.98 5.61 -17.96
CA PHE A 71 -2.59 6.94 -17.86
C PHE A 71 -3.94 6.83 -17.13
N PRO A 72 -4.34 7.78 -16.28
CA PRO A 72 -5.64 7.73 -15.61
C PRO A 72 -6.83 7.62 -16.59
N SER A 73 -6.71 8.22 -17.78
CA SER A 73 -7.71 8.15 -18.85
C SER A 73 -7.72 6.83 -19.63
N LEU A 74 -6.66 6.04 -19.53
CA LEU A 74 -6.51 4.72 -20.17
C LEU A 74 -5.63 3.83 -19.30
N ASN A 75 -6.18 3.34 -18.19
CA ASN A 75 -5.45 2.62 -17.14
C ASN A 75 -5.39 1.09 -17.38
N ALA A 76 -5.07 0.69 -18.61
CA ALA A 76 -5.15 -0.71 -19.06
C ALA A 76 -4.15 -1.67 -18.38
N LEU A 77 -3.18 -1.14 -17.61
CA LEU A 77 -2.19 -1.91 -16.86
C LEU A 77 -2.51 -1.99 -15.37
N SER A 78 -3.51 -1.25 -14.89
CA SER A 78 -3.86 -1.20 -13.48
C SER A 78 -4.73 -2.37 -12.99
N PRO A 79 -4.77 -2.60 -11.67
CA PRO A 79 -3.88 -2.04 -10.66
C PRO A 79 -2.42 -2.49 -10.85
N ILE A 80 -1.45 -1.60 -10.66
CA ILE A 80 -0.03 -1.97 -10.67
C ILE A 80 0.44 -2.12 -9.22
N MET A 81 1.03 -3.25 -8.86
CA MET A 81 1.53 -3.52 -7.53
C MET A 81 2.88 -2.87 -7.29
N HIS A 82 2.91 -1.87 -6.40
CA HIS A 82 4.12 -1.11 -6.05
C HIS A 82 4.84 -1.67 -4.83
N TRP A 83 4.12 -2.22 -3.84
CA TRP A 83 4.71 -2.71 -2.59
C TRP A 83 3.81 -3.73 -1.91
N ILE A 84 4.40 -4.78 -1.35
CA ILE A 84 3.78 -5.65 -0.36
C ILE A 84 4.81 -5.94 0.73
N GLN A 85 4.53 -5.48 1.94
CA GLN A 85 5.44 -5.62 3.07
C GLN A 85 4.72 -6.23 4.27
N PRO A 86 4.95 -7.52 4.56
CA PRO A 86 4.52 -8.15 5.80
C PRO A 86 5.43 -7.74 6.97
N GLY A 87 5.13 -8.24 8.17
CA GLY A 87 6.01 -8.09 9.33
C GLY A 87 6.09 -6.66 9.84
N LEU A 88 5.03 -5.86 9.64
CA LEU A 88 4.95 -4.52 10.20
C LEU A 88 4.58 -4.62 11.68
N LYS A 89 5.53 -4.29 12.55
CA LYS A 89 5.32 -4.32 14.01
C LYS A 89 5.10 -2.91 14.56
N PRO A 90 4.10 -2.74 15.44
CA PRO A 90 3.84 -1.44 16.05
C PRO A 90 4.94 -1.01 17.02
N THR A 91 5.39 0.24 16.89
CA THR A 91 6.23 0.95 17.87
C THR A 91 5.47 2.16 18.38
N ALA A 92 5.29 2.27 19.69
CA ALA A 92 4.56 3.37 20.29
C ALA A 92 5.28 4.71 20.06
N THR A 93 4.52 5.73 19.64
CA THR A 93 5.04 7.09 19.43
C THR A 93 4.39 8.12 20.34
N ASP A 94 3.11 7.93 20.65
CA ASP A 94 2.34 8.71 21.62
C ASP A 94 1.19 7.82 22.16
N THR A 95 0.33 8.36 23.00
CA THR A 95 -0.88 7.72 23.53
C THR A 95 -1.77 7.27 22.37
N ASP A 96 -1.93 5.96 22.22
CA ASP A 96 -2.71 5.29 21.17
C ASP A 96 -2.23 5.47 19.72
N ASN A 97 -1.02 6.00 19.45
CA ASN A 97 -0.50 6.12 18.09
C ASN A 97 0.83 5.37 17.92
N TYR A 98 0.91 4.62 16.81
CA TYR A 98 2.03 3.73 16.54
C TYR A 98 2.61 4.00 15.16
N THR A 99 3.94 3.99 15.06
CA THR A 99 4.62 3.77 13.79
C THR A 99 4.71 2.28 13.52
N LEU A 100 4.80 1.90 12.25
CA LEU A 100 4.92 0.51 11.84
C LEU A 100 6.32 0.22 11.32
N GLU A 101 7.09 -0.53 12.10
CA GLU A 101 8.46 -0.92 11.75
C GLU A 101 8.48 -2.21 10.93
N VAL A 102 9.32 -2.23 9.89
CA VAL A 102 9.51 -3.41 9.04
C VAL A 102 10.43 -4.41 9.75
N THR A 103 9.91 -5.60 10.05
CA THR A 103 10.66 -6.68 10.73
C THR A 103 10.80 -7.97 9.91
N ALA A 104 10.28 -7.99 8.68
CA ALA A 104 10.36 -9.14 7.77
C ALA A 104 10.79 -8.71 6.36
N PRO A 105 11.32 -9.65 5.53
CA PRO A 105 11.54 -9.38 4.12
C PRO A 105 10.24 -8.99 3.39
N PHE A 106 10.37 -8.16 2.36
CA PHE A 106 9.24 -7.83 1.50
C PHE A 106 8.72 -9.07 0.76
N VAL A 107 7.42 -9.07 0.44
CA VAL A 107 6.86 -9.95 -0.59
C VAL A 107 7.11 -9.32 -1.96
N VAL A 108 6.91 -8.00 -2.05
CA VAL A 108 7.16 -7.20 -3.25
C VAL A 108 7.89 -5.94 -2.80
N ASN A 109 9.12 -5.74 -3.26
CA ASN A 109 9.90 -4.54 -2.93
C ASN A 109 9.19 -3.27 -3.40
N TYR A 110 9.30 -2.21 -2.60
CA TYR A 110 8.75 -0.90 -2.95
C TYR A 110 9.41 -0.37 -4.22
N ILE A 111 8.60 0.08 -5.16
CA ILE A 111 9.04 0.93 -6.26
C ILE A 111 8.23 2.23 -6.20
N GLY A 112 8.92 3.37 -6.33
CA GLY A 112 8.28 4.68 -6.31
C GLY A 112 7.38 4.93 -7.52
N PRO A 113 6.66 6.06 -7.54
CA PRO A 113 5.92 6.52 -8.70
C PRO A 113 6.81 6.56 -9.95
N GLY A 114 6.28 6.04 -11.05
CA GLY A 114 6.91 6.13 -12.37
C GLY A 114 5.92 6.36 -13.52
N PRO A 115 4.94 7.29 -13.43
CA PRO A 115 4.07 7.58 -14.56
C PRO A 115 4.85 7.99 -15.82
N PRO A 116 4.37 7.64 -17.02
CA PRO A 116 4.97 8.07 -18.27
C PRO A 116 4.99 9.61 -18.40
N PRO A 117 5.97 10.19 -19.13
CA PRO A 117 5.97 11.62 -19.42
C PRO A 117 4.65 12.09 -20.03
N GLY A 118 4.13 13.21 -19.50
CA GLY A 118 2.85 13.77 -19.93
C GLY A 118 1.61 13.11 -19.30
N SER A 119 1.76 12.06 -18.48
CA SER A 119 0.65 11.55 -17.69
C SER A 119 0.23 12.55 -16.61
N SER A 120 -1.08 12.64 -16.36
CA SER A 120 -1.60 13.30 -15.15
C SER A 120 -1.22 12.49 -13.90
N PRO A 121 -1.29 13.06 -12.69
CA PRO A 121 -0.95 12.34 -11.47
C PRO A 121 -1.72 11.02 -11.31
N HIS A 122 -1.02 9.93 -10.98
CA HIS A 122 -1.59 8.63 -10.65
C HIS A 122 -1.90 8.53 -9.16
N ARG A 123 -2.90 7.72 -8.77
CA ARG A 123 -3.24 7.43 -7.38
C ARG A 123 -2.46 6.22 -6.87
N TYR A 124 -1.59 6.46 -5.88
CA TYR A 124 -0.83 5.43 -5.15
C TYR A 124 -1.52 5.14 -3.83
N VAL A 125 -2.30 4.05 -3.78
CA VAL A 125 -3.15 3.70 -2.63
C VAL A 125 -2.47 2.69 -1.75
N PHE A 126 -2.48 2.92 -0.44
CA PHE A 126 -1.88 2.09 0.60
C PHE A 126 -2.99 1.47 1.45
N PHE A 127 -2.99 0.15 1.52
CA PHE A 127 -3.99 -0.64 2.26
C PHE A 127 -3.28 -1.38 3.40
N LEU A 128 -3.65 -1.05 4.64
CA LEU A 128 -3.12 -1.72 5.83
C LEU A 128 -4.08 -2.83 6.27
N TYR A 129 -3.55 -4.02 6.50
CA TYR A 129 -4.29 -5.16 7.03
C TYR A 129 -3.57 -5.71 8.26
N GLU A 130 -4.32 -6.33 9.15
CA GLU A 130 -3.73 -7.25 10.12
C GLU A 130 -3.19 -8.49 9.38
N GLN A 131 -1.97 -8.90 9.71
CA GLN A 131 -1.31 -10.03 9.08
C GLN A 131 -1.90 -11.34 9.63
N PRO A 132 -2.35 -12.27 8.76
CA PRO A 132 -2.88 -13.55 9.19
C PRO A 132 -1.84 -14.35 9.99
N ALA A 133 -2.31 -15.07 11.02
CA ALA A 133 -1.46 -15.96 11.80
C ALA A 133 -0.81 -17.03 10.90
N GLY A 134 0.51 -17.19 11.02
CA GLY A 134 1.27 -18.14 10.20
C GLY A 134 1.47 -17.71 8.74
N PHE A 135 1.23 -16.44 8.39
CA PHE A 135 1.55 -15.91 7.06
C PHE A 135 3.03 -16.14 6.72
N ASP A 136 3.28 -16.81 5.60
CA ASP A 136 4.61 -17.06 5.06
C ASP A 136 4.80 -16.27 3.77
N GLY A 137 5.44 -15.11 3.88
CA GLY A 137 5.70 -14.22 2.75
C GLY A 137 6.61 -14.85 1.68
N SER A 138 7.45 -15.83 2.03
CA SER A 138 8.39 -16.44 1.09
C SER A 138 7.69 -17.19 -0.06
N ARG A 139 6.44 -17.62 0.15
CA ARG A 139 5.60 -18.27 -0.86
C ARG A 139 5.17 -17.34 -2.00
N TYR A 140 5.21 -16.03 -1.75
CA TYR A 140 4.73 -14.99 -2.67
C TYR A 140 5.87 -14.10 -3.17
N ALA A 141 7.04 -14.17 -2.53
CA ALA A 141 8.22 -13.40 -2.88
C ALA A 141 9.03 -14.06 -4.01
N PRO A 142 9.80 -13.28 -4.81
CA PRO A 142 10.77 -13.85 -5.71
C PRO A 142 11.85 -14.65 -4.94
N PRO A 143 12.40 -15.71 -5.54
CA PRO A 143 13.38 -16.56 -4.86
C PRO A 143 14.67 -15.79 -4.58
N HIS A 144 15.33 -16.14 -3.47
CA HIS A 144 16.62 -15.58 -3.05
C HIS A 144 16.62 -14.07 -2.79
N GLY A 145 15.48 -13.51 -2.38
CA GLY A 145 15.39 -12.08 -2.01
C GLY A 145 15.57 -11.12 -3.18
N LYS A 146 15.35 -11.60 -4.42
CA LYS A 146 15.38 -10.75 -5.60
C LYS A 146 14.19 -9.79 -5.60
N ASP A 147 14.37 -8.65 -6.25
CA ASP A 147 13.29 -7.71 -6.51
C ASP A 147 12.23 -8.31 -7.46
N MET A 148 10.98 -7.91 -7.24
CA MET A 148 9.85 -8.31 -8.06
C MET A 148 9.93 -7.61 -9.42
N GLY A 149 10.00 -8.41 -10.49
CA GLY A 149 9.98 -7.91 -11.87
C GLY A 149 8.67 -7.18 -12.22
N ILE A 150 8.64 -6.57 -13.40
CA ILE A 150 7.48 -5.76 -13.82
C ILE A 150 6.22 -6.58 -14.11
N TRP A 151 6.35 -7.74 -14.77
CA TRP A 151 5.19 -8.50 -15.25
C TRP A 151 4.22 -8.95 -14.15
N PRO A 152 4.66 -9.49 -13.00
CA PRO A 152 3.77 -9.85 -11.90
C PRO A 152 3.09 -8.66 -11.22
N ARG A 153 3.58 -7.43 -11.45
CA ARG A 153 3.01 -6.23 -10.85
C ARG A 153 1.78 -5.73 -11.61
N LEU A 154 1.69 -6.00 -12.92
CA LEU A 154 0.63 -5.46 -13.76
C LEU A 154 -0.69 -6.18 -13.55
N ARG A 155 -1.82 -5.45 -13.63
CA ARG A 155 -3.18 -5.98 -13.48
C ARG A 155 -3.33 -6.85 -12.23
N TYR A 156 -2.72 -6.40 -11.14
CA TYR A 156 -2.72 -7.10 -9.87
C TYR A 156 -4.14 -7.23 -9.34
N ASP A 157 -4.51 -8.45 -8.95
CA ASP A 157 -5.84 -8.79 -8.45
C ASP A 157 -5.83 -8.81 -6.92
N LEU A 158 -6.15 -7.66 -6.32
CA LEU A 158 -6.18 -7.51 -4.86
C LEU A 158 -7.26 -8.40 -4.24
N ASP A 159 -8.45 -8.47 -4.85
CA ASP A 159 -9.57 -9.27 -4.34
C ASP A 159 -9.15 -10.76 -4.25
N LYS A 160 -8.50 -11.27 -5.30
CA LYS A 160 -7.99 -12.64 -5.32
C LYS A 160 -6.88 -12.87 -4.30
N TRP A 161 -5.94 -11.93 -4.16
CA TRP A 161 -4.84 -12.10 -3.24
C TRP A 161 -5.27 -12.04 -1.78
N GLU A 162 -6.24 -11.19 -1.44
CA GLU A 162 -6.88 -11.17 -0.11
C GLU A 162 -7.51 -12.54 0.22
N GLU A 163 -8.22 -13.14 -0.73
CA GLU A 163 -8.81 -14.48 -0.57
C GLU A 163 -7.72 -15.57 -0.39
N GLU A 164 -6.72 -15.59 -1.26
CA GLU A 164 -5.63 -16.58 -1.24
C GLU A 164 -4.80 -16.52 0.04
N THR A 165 -4.58 -15.32 0.57
CA THR A 165 -3.79 -15.10 1.80
C THR A 165 -4.64 -15.08 3.07
N LYS A 166 -5.98 -15.14 2.94
CA LYS A 166 -6.94 -15.05 4.04
C LYS A 166 -6.83 -13.74 4.81
N LEU A 167 -6.57 -12.64 4.10
CA LEU A 167 -6.59 -11.32 4.72
C LEU A 167 -8.00 -10.98 5.20
N GLY A 168 -8.05 -10.36 6.38
CA GLY A 168 -9.27 -9.79 6.92
C GLY A 168 -9.67 -8.50 6.19
N PRO A 169 -10.64 -7.75 6.74
CA PRO A 169 -10.94 -6.42 6.23
C PRO A 169 -9.73 -5.49 6.38
N VAL A 170 -9.63 -4.51 5.48
CA VAL A 170 -8.71 -3.39 5.61
C VAL A 170 -8.90 -2.68 6.96
N VAL A 171 -7.80 -2.40 7.64
CA VAL A 171 -7.73 -1.68 8.91
C VAL A 171 -7.69 -0.17 8.67
N ALA A 172 -6.86 0.26 7.72
CA ALA A 172 -6.65 1.67 7.37
C ALA A 172 -6.24 1.82 5.90
N VAL A 173 -6.54 2.98 5.33
CA VAL A 173 -6.22 3.31 3.94
C VAL A 173 -5.74 4.74 3.85
N ASN A 174 -4.81 5.02 2.95
CA ASN A 174 -4.56 6.38 2.50
C ASN A 174 -3.99 6.34 1.08
N TYR A 175 -3.96 7.47 0.39
CA TYR A 175 -3.34 7.57 -0.92
C TYR A 175 -2.80 8.97 -1.17
N PHE A 176 -1.75 9.05 -1.96
CA PHE A 176 -1.29 10.31 -2.55
C PHE A 176 -1.36 10.23 -4.07
N THR A 177 -1.23 11.39 -4.72
CA THR A 177 -1.08 11.47 -6.18
C THR A 177 0.33 11.88 -6.57
N SER A 178 0.85 11.36 -7.70
CA SER A 178 2.21 11.69 -8.16
C SER A 178 2.39 11.47 -9.67
N ASN A 179 3.33 12.20 -10.30
CA ASN A 179 3.80 12.01 -11.68
C ASN A 179 5.24 12.52 -11.89
#